data_AF-A0AAX6MG03-F1
#
_entry.id   AF-A0AAX6MG03-F1
#
_cell.length_a   1.000
_cell.length_b   1.000
_cell.length_c   1.000
_cell.angle_alpha   90.00
_cell.angle_beta   90.00
_cell.angle_gamma   90.00
#
_symmetry.space_group_name_H-M   'P 1'
#
loop_
_entity.id
_entity.type
_entity.pdbx_description
1 polymer ?
#
loop_
_entity_poly.entity_id
_entity_poly.type
_entity_poly.pdbx_seq_one_letter_code
_entity_poly.pdbx_strand_id
1 'polypeptide(L)'
;MGTWPGEPWRADQSTLLQVLVSIQSMIFCEEPWYNEPGRECNRDKEQSEHYNNQVRILTMQYAQLPWIKTLGANVEDQNKATGPSTKSLWQETAELYLRANKKEILDLIKQALDGNKSPLKDAANSVSKALKNSGCLE
;
A
#
# COMPACT_ATOMS: atom_id res chain seq x y z
N MET A 1 21.78 -7.18 1.65
CA MET A 1 21.75 -6.67 0.26
C MET A 1 22.92 -5.73 -0.09
N GLY A 2 23.72 -5.25 0.87
CA GLY A 2 24.86 -4.36 0.58
C GLY A 2 24.46 -2.91 0.26
N THR A 3 23.20 -2.54 0.50
CA THR A 3 22.63 -1.22 0.22
C THR A 3 22.48 -0.35 1.47
N TRP A 4 22.79 -0.89 2.64
CA TRP A 4 22.74 -0.19 3.94
C TRP A 4 23.85 -0.73 4.85
N PRO A 5 24.41 0.07 5.77
CA PRO A 5 25.33 -0.44 6.78
C PRO A 5 24.66 -1.51 7.64
N GLY A 6 25.33 -2.65 7.85
CA GLY A 6 24.79 -3.77 8.60
C GLY A 6 25.28 -5.12 8.08
N GLU A 7 24.48 -6.17 8.29
CA GLU A 7 24.85 -7.52 7.87
C GLU A 7 24.94 -7.63 6.33
N PRO A 8 26.10 -8.06 5.79
CA PRO A 8 26.27 -8.24 4.36
C PRO A 8 25.52 -9.47 3.85
N TRP A 9 25.25 -9.51 2.54
CA TRP A 9 24.74 -10.72 1.91
C TRP A 9 25.81 -11.83 1.94
N ARG A 10 25.40 -13.04 2.34
CA ARG A 10 26.26 -14.23 2.39
C ARG A 10 25.67 -15.31 1.47
N ALA A 11 26.33 -15.60 0.35
CA ALA A 11 25.77 -16.46 -0.70
C ALA A 11 25.41 -17.88 -0.22
N ASP A 12 26.08 -18.38 0.81
CA ASP A 12 25.90 -19.71 1.40
C ASP A 12 24.83 -19.78 2.50
N GLN A 13 24.33 -18.62 2.99
CA GLN A 13 23.44 -18.56 4.15
C GLN A 13 22.20 -17.70 3.93
N SER A 14 22.34 -16.64 3.15
CA SER A 14 21.28 -15.69 2.91
C SER A 14 20.26 -16.25 1.91
N THR A 15 18.98 -16.02 2.19
CA THR A 15 17.86 -16.55 1.40
C THR A 15 16.93 -15.44 0.92
N LEU A 16 16.18 -15.70 -0.15
CA LEU A 16 15.14 -14.78 -0.60
C LEU A 16 14.08 -14.54 0.50
N LEU A 17 13.75 -15.58 1.27
CA LEU A 17 12.80 -15.45 2.39
C LEU A 17 13.31 -14.45 3.43
N GLN A 18 14.58 -14.51 3.80
CA GLN A 18 15.18 -13.54 4.73
C GLN A 18 15.14 -12.11 4.17
N VAL A 19 15.29 -11.93 2.86
CA VAL A 19 15.15 -10.60 2.23
C VAL A 19 13.72 -10.10 2.33
N LEU A 20 12.72 -10.95 2.05
CA LEU A 20 11.30 -10.56 2.15
C LEU A 20 10.90 -10.23 3.59
N VAL A 21 11.34 -11.03 4.57
CA VAL A 21 11.13 -10.76 6.00
C VAL A 21 11.83 -9.46 6.41
N SER A 22 13.07 -9.25 5.96
CA SER A 22 13.81 -8.01 6.21
C SER A 22 13.08 -6.76 5.68
N ILE A 23 12.52 -6.82 4.46
CA ILE A 23 11.73 -5.72 3.90
C ILE A 23 10.51 -5.45 4.77
N GLN A 24 9.77 -6.49 5.16
CA GLN A 24 8.59 -6.35 6.02
C GLN A 24 8.94 -5.72 7.37
N SER A 25 10.04 -6.15 8.00
CA SER A 25 10.37 -5.70 9.35
C SER A 25 11.10 -4.36 9.41
N MET A 26 11.99 -4.08 8.46
CA MET A 26 12.88 -2.91 8.53
C MET A 26 12.40 -1.74 7.67
N ILE A 27 11.60 -1.97 6.63
CA ILE A 27 11.11 -0.89 5.75
C ILE A 27 9.64 -0.60 6.07
N PHE A 28 8.80 -1.62 6.15
CA PHE A 28 7.36 -1.48 6.43
C PHE A 28 7.04 -1.53 7.93
N CYS A 29 7.74 -0.71 8.72
CA CYS A 29 7.51 -0.55 10.15
C CYS A 29 6.47 0.57 10.45
N GLU A 30 6.06 0.70 11.71
CA GLU A 30 5.02 1.66 12.14
C GLU A 30 5.49 3.12 12.11
N GLU A 31 6.78 3.37 12.34
CA GLU A 31 7.36 4.71 12.40
C GLU A 31 8.62 4.82 11.51
N PRO A 32 8.46 4.74 10.16
CA PRO A 32 9.56 4.75 9.20
C PRO A 32 10.41 6.02 9.22
N TRP A 33 9.93 7.10 9.84
CA TRP A 33 10.71 8.33 10.00
C TRP A 33 12.02 8.11 10.76
N TYR A 34 12.04 7.19 11.73
CA TYR A 34 13.22 6.85 12.53
C TYR A 34 14.21 5.93 11.81
N ASN A 35 13.86 5.39 10.64
CA ASN A 35 14.79 4.57 9.85
C ASN A 35 15.93 5.39 9.24
N GLU A 36 15.82 6.71 9.26
CA GLU A 36 16.85 7.62 8.75
C GLU A 36 18.03 7.74 9.73
N PRO A 37 19.28 7.66 9.25
CA PRO A 37 20.47 7.79 10.08
C PRO A 37 20.47 9.08 10.91
N GLY A 38 20.72 8.94 12.21
CA GLY A 38 20.78 10.05 13.16
C GLY A 38 19.43 10.46 13.76
N ARG A 39 18.33 9.77 13.41
CA ARG A 39 17.00 10.01 14.00
C ARG A 39 16.61 8.97 15.05
N GLU A 40 17.37 7.89 15.18
CA GLU A 40 17.02 6.69 15.97
C GLU A 40 16.79 7.01 17.46
N CYS A 41 17.55 7.97 18.00
CA CYS A 41 17.44 8.40 19.39
C CYS A 41 16.53 9.62 19.58
N ASN A 42 15.95 10.17 18.50
CA ASN A 42 15.02 11.28 18.59
C ASN A 42 13.68 10.77 19.13
N ARG A 43 12.93 11.63 19.83
CA ARG A 43 11.57 11.33 20.33
C ARG A 43 10.55 12.28 19.71
N ASP A 44 10.76 12.63 18.45
CA ASP A 44 9.90 13.54 17.70
C ASP A 44 8.70 12.82 17.08
N LYS A 45 7.69 12.60 17.93
CA LYS A 45 6.44 11.96 17.53
C LYS A 45 5.64 12.78 16.52
N GLU A 46 5.73 14.11 16.57
CA GLU A 46 4.99 14.96 15.65
C GLU A 46 5.52 14.82 14.22
N GLN A 47 6.85 14.84 14.07
CA GLN A 47 7.49 14.65 12.78
C GLN A 47 7.31 13.21 12.24
N SER A 48 7.36 12.21 13.12
CA SER A 48 7.05 10.80 12.80
C SER A 48 5.62 10.66 12.26
N GLU A 49 4.62 11.21 12.96
CA GLU A 49 3.23 11.19 12.52
C GLU A 49 3.00 11.97 11.22
N HIS A 50 3.66 13.12 11.05
CA HIS A 50 3.62 13.86 9.80
C HIS A 50 4.12 13.02 8.62
N TYR A 51 5.26 12.34 8.81
CA TYR A 51 5.82 11.45 7.81
C TYR A 51 4.92 10.25 7.52
N ASN A 52 4.33 9.64 8.56
CA ASN A 52 3.35 8.56 8.41
C ASN A 52 2.15 8.97 7.55
N ASN A 53 1.63 10.18 7.75
CA ASN A 53 0.53 10.67 6.92
C ASN A 53 0.93 10.86 5.45
N GLN A 54 2.16 11.31 5.18
CA GLN A 54 2.69 11.36 3.81
C GLN A 54 2.80 9.97 3.18
N VAL A 55 3.37 9.00 3.91
CA VAL A 55 3.48 7.61 3.43
C VAL A 55 2.09 7.02 3.17
N ARG A 56 1.11 7.23 4.05
CA ARG A 56 -0.28 6.77 3.85
C ARG A 56 -0.91 7.38 2.59
N ILE A 57 -0.68 8.65 2.31
CA ILE A 57 -1.12 9.31 1.06
C ILE A 57 -0.52 8.61 -0.16
N LEU A 58 0.80 8.38 -0.15
CA LEU A 58 1.51 7.70 -1.25
C LEU A 58 1.02 6.26 -1.43
N THR A 59 0.80 5.52 -0.33
CA THR A 59 0.24 4.17 -0.36
C THR A 59 -1.14 4.16 -1.03
N MET A 60 -2.03 5.08 -0.67
CA MET A 60 -3.34 5.20 -1.32
C MET A 60 -3.21 5.50 -2.82
N GLN A 61 -2.34 6.44 -3.19
CA GLN A 61 -2.20 6.91 -4.57
C GLN A 61 -1.52 5.89 -5.50
N TYR A 62 -0.48 5.21 -5.02
CA TYR A 62 0.40 4.39 -5.86
C TYR A 62 0.26 2.90 -5.59
N ALA A 63 0.02 2.49 -4.34
CA ALA A 63 -0.07 1.07 -3.97
C ALA A 63 -1.51 0.55 -3.96
N GLN A 64 -2.54 1.40 -3.86
CA GLN A 64 -3.95 0.97 -3.84
C GLN A 64 -4.72 1.39 -5.08
N LEU A 65 -4.74 2.69 -5.40
CA LEU A 65 -5.61 3.24 -6.45
C LEU A 65 -5.40 2.60 -7.84
N PRO A 66 -4.17 2.32 -8.33
CA PRO A 66 -3.98 1.68 -9.63
C PRO A 66 -4.59 0.28 -9.67
N TRP A 67 -4.39 -0.53 -8.62
CA TRP A 67 -4.97 -1.88 -8.54
C TRP A 67 -6.49 -1.85 -8.56
N ILE A 68 -7.11 -0.95 -7.79
CA ILE A 68 -8.57 -0.81 -7.75
C ILE A 68 -9.12 -0.40 -9.13
N LYS A 69 -8.46 0.53 -9.81
CA LYS A 69 -8.86 0.96 -11.16
C LYS A 69 -8.74 -0.16 -12.19
N THR A 70 -7.62 -0.89 -12.17
CA THR A 70 -7.41 -2.03 -13.08
C THR A 70 -8.44 -3.12 -12.84
N LEU A 71 -8.76 -3.43 -11.58
CA LEU A 71 -9.80 -4.42 -11.27
C LEU A 71 -11.19 -3.97 -11.71
N GLY A 72 -11.53 -2.69 -11.56
CA GLY A 72 -12.79 -2.13 -12.03
C GLY A 72 -12.95 -2.13 -13.55
N ALA A 73 -11.91 -1.74 -14.30
CA ALA A 73 -11.95 -1.72 -15.77
C ALA A 73 -12.13 -3.13 -16.36
N ASN A 74 -11.55 -4.16 -15.74
CA ASN A 74 -11.70 -5.54 -16.19
C ASN A 74 -13.15 -6.06 -16.08
N VAL A 75 -14.00 -5.52 -15.19
CA VAL A 75 -15.42 -5.88 -15.11
C VAL A 75 -16.18 -5.38 -16.35
N GLU A 76 -15.80 -4.21 -16.88
CA GLU A 76 -16.41 -3.65 -18.09
C GLU A 76 -15.91 -4.36 -19.36
N ASP A 77 -14.62 -4.71 -19.43
CA ASP A 77 -14.01 -5.33 -20.62
C ASP A 77 -14.29 -6.85 -20.77
N GLN A 78 -14.57 -7.57 -19.68
CA GLN A 78 -15.05 -8.97 -19.74
C GLN A 78 -16.36 -9.11 -20.54
N ASN A 79 -17.14 -8.03 -20.66
CA ASN A 79 -18.37 -8.01 -21.45
C ASN A 79 -18.15 -7.69 -22.94
N LYS A 80 -16.91 -7.42 -23.39
CA LYS A 80 -16.61 -6.98 -24.77
C LYS A 80 -15.38 -7.60 -25.46
N ALA A 81 -14.50 -8.34 -24.77
CA ALA A 81 -13.23 -8.77 -25.38
C ALA A 81 -13.25 -10.18 -26.02
N THR A 82 -13.03 -10.24 -27.35
CA THR A 82 -12.81 -11.46 -28.17
C THR A 82 -11.31 -11.74 -28.43
N GLY A 83 -10.43 -11.57 -27.42
CA GLY A 83 -8.98 -11.81 -27.57
C GLY A 83 -8.29 -12.25 -26.26
N PRO A 84 -7.05 -12.77 -26.31
CA PRO A 84 -6.36 -13.28 -25.13
C PRO A 84 -5.95 -12.13 -24.19
N SER A 85 -6.74 -11.90 -23.15
CA SER A 85 -6.42 -10.98 -22.06
C SER A 85 -5.23 -11.51 -21.27
N THR A 86 -4.13 -10.75 -21.25
CA THR A 86 -2.95 -11.09 -20.44
C THR A 86 -3.21 -10.62 -19.01
N LYS A 87 -3.91 -11.43 -18.23
CA LYS A 87 -4.21 -11.17 -16.82
C LYS A 87 -2.89 -10.98 -16.04
N SER A 88 -2.77 -9.90 -15.25
CA SER A 88 -1.60 -9.69 -14.40
C SER A 88 -1.47 -10.83 -13.38
N LEU A 89 -0.25 -11.33 -13.14
CA LEU A 89 0.01 -12.43 -12.20
C LEU A 89 -0.58 -12.18 -10.81
N TRP A 90 -0.55 -10.92 -10.36
CA TRP A 90 -1.00 -10.51 -9.02
C TRP A 90 -2.46 -10.08 -8.97
N GLN A 91 -3.18 -10.15 -10.08
CA GLN A 91 -4.54 -9.61 -10.16
C GLN A 91 -5.50 -10.32 -9.20
N GLU A 92 -5.47 -11.66 -9.17
CA GLU A 92 -6.30 -12.44 -8.26
C GLU A 92 -5.94 -12.18 -6.78
N THR A 93 -4.64 -12.09 -6.48
CA THR A 93 -4.16 -11.76 -5.13
C THR A 93 -4.65 -10.39 -4.67
N ALA A 94 -4.54 -9.37 -5.53
CA ALA A 94 -5.02 -8.02 -5.23
C ALA A 94 -6.55 -7.99 -5.03
N GLU A 95 -7.30 -8.71 -5.86
CA GLU A 95 -8.76 -8.83 -5.75
C GLU A 95 -9.18 -9.50 -4.43
N LEU A 96 -8.58 -10.64 -4.09
CA LEU A 96 -8.84 -11.36 -2.85
C LEU A 96 -8.46 -10.52 -1.63
N TYR A 97 -7.33 -9.82 -1.67
CA TYR A 97 -6.92 -8.92 -0.60
C TYR A 97 -7.94 -7.79 -0.37
N LEU A 98 -8.38 -7.12 -1.43
CA LEU A 98 -9.36 -6.03 -1.34
C LEU A 98 -10.71 -6.54 -0.81
N ARG A 99 -11.16 -7.73 -1.24
CA ARG A 99 -12.39 -8.35 -0.73
C ARG A 99 -12.29 -8.73 0.74
N ALA A 100 -11.20 -9.39 1.13
CA ALA A 100 -10.99 -9.85 2.51
C ALA A 100 -10.90 -8.67 3.50
N ASN A 101 -10.25 -7.57 3.09
CA ASN A 101 -9.99 -6.41 3.93
C ASN A 101 -10.95 -5.24 3.68
N LYS A 102 -12.04 -5.46 2.93
CA LYS A 102 -13.00 -4.42 2.51
C LYS A 102 -13.46 -3.54 3.68
N LYS A 103 -13.91 -4.16 4.78
CA LYS A 103 -14.49 -3.43 5.91
C LYS A 103 -13.46 -2.49 6.54
N GLU A 104 -12.28 -3.02 6.82
CA GLU A 104 -11.17 -2.26 7.40
C GLU A 104 -10.72 -1.12 6.49
N ILE A 105 -10.54 -1.38 5.19
CA ILE A 105 -10.18 -0.34 4.20
C ILE A 105 -11.24 0.78 4.19
N LEU A 106 -12.52 0.43 4.19
CA LEU A 106 -13.60 1.42 4.19
C LEU A 106 -13.65 2.23 5.49
N ASP A 107 -13.41 1.60 6.64
CA ASP A 107 -13.43 2.27 7.93
C ASP A 107 -12.22 3.22 8.07
N LEU A 108 -11.04 2.81 7.60
CA LEU A 108 -9.86 3.68 7.52
C LEU A 108 -10.09 4.88 6.59
N ILE A 109 -10.75 4.67 5.44
CA ILE A 109 -11.12 5.75 4.52
C ILE A 109 -12.11 6.72 5.21
N LYS A 110 -13.13 6.22 5.91
CA LYS A 110 -14.07 7.10 6.65
C LYS A 110 -13.34 7.92 7.70
N GLN A 111 -12.51 7.29 8.51
CA GLN A 111 -11.70 7.96 9.52
C GLN A 111 -10.80 9.05 8.90
N ALA A 112 -10.21 8.77 7.72
CA ALA A 112 -9.40 9.74 6.99
C ALA A 112 -10.22 10.92 6.44
N LEU A 113 -11.53 10.76 6.21
CA LEU A 113 -12.44 11.78 5.67
C LEU A 113 -13.14 12.62 6.76
N ASP A 114 -13.34 12.06 7.96
CA ASP A 114 -14.06 12.72 9.07
C ASP A 114 -13.31 13.95 9.62
N GLY A 115 -12.00 14.04 9.43
CA GLY A 115 -11.19 15.20 9.82
C GLY A 115 -11.37 16.38 8.87
N ASN A 116 -11.90 17.51 9.37
CA ASN A 116 -12.14 18.73 8.57
C ASN A 116 -10.88 19.29 7.86
N LYS A 117 -9.68 18.95 8.36
CA LYS A 117 -8.36 19.28 7.76
C LYS A 117 -7.42 18.06 7.65
N SER A 118 -7.97 16.85 7.49
CA SER A 118 -7.14 15.66 7.35
C SER A 118 -6.25 15.77 6.09
N PRO A 119 -4.92 15.60 6.21
CA PRO A 119 -4.02 15.63 5.05
C PRO A 119 -4.29 14.48 4.07
N LEU A 120 -5.00 13.44 4.52
CA LEU A 120 -5.31 12.24 3.74
C LEU A 120 -6.55 12.39 2.84
N LYS A 121 -7.32 13.46 3.01
CA LYS A 121 -8.69 13.59 2.48
C LYS A 121 -8.77 13.41 0.96
N ASP A 122 -7.88 14.02 0.19
CA ASP A 122 -7.92 13.97 -1.28
C ASP A 122 -7.57 12.57 -1.82
N ALA A 123 -6.57 11.92 -1.22
CA ALA A 123 -6.19 10.56 -1.55
C ALA A 123 -7.30 9.56 -1.16
N ALA A 124 -7.86 9.71 0.04
CA ALA A 124 -8.97 8.90 0.53
C ALA A 124 -10.22 9.03 -0.36
N ASN A 125 -10.56 10.25 -0.80
CA ASN A 125 -11.65 10.50 -1.76
C ASN A 125 -11.41 9.79 -3.10
N SER A 126 -10.18 9.83 -3.60
CA SER A 126 -9.82 9.17 -4.87
C SER A 126 -9.97 7.66 -4.80
N VAL A 127 -9.49 7.04 -3.71
CA VAL A 127 -9.64 5.60 -3.46
C VAL A 127 -11.11 5.24 -3.25
N SER A 128 -11.84 6.00 -2.43
CA SER A 128 -13.28 5.78 -2.18
C SER A 128 -14.11 5.81 -3.46
N LYS A 129 -13.86 6.80 -4.34
CA LYS A 129 -14.52 6.91 -5.63
C LYS A 129 -14.18 5.72 -6.53
N ALA A 130 -12.91 5.31 -6.59
CA ALA A 130 -12.50 4.17 -7.40
C ALA A 130 -13.11 2.85 -6.91
N LEU A 131 -13.17 2.63 -5.60
CA LEU A 131 -13.79 1.45 -5.00
C LEU A 131 -15.27 1.34 -5.36
N LYS A 132 -16.02 2.44 -5.27
CA LYS A 132 -17.45 2.47 -5.66
C LYS A 132 -17.65 2.13 -7.14
N ASN A 133 -16.80 2.64 -8.01
CA ASN A 133 -16.89 2.40 -9.45
C ASN A 133 -16.46 0.98 -9.84
N SER A 134 -15.57 0.36 -9.07
CA SER A 134 -14.93 -0.91 -9.46
C SER A 134 -15.80 -2.15 -9.28
N GLY A 135 -16.93 -2.07 -8.57
CA GLY A 135 -17.73 -3.25 -8.20
C GLY A 135 -16.97 -4.30 -7.36
N CYS A 136 -15.69 -4.08 -7.04
CA CYS A 136 -14.85 -5.00 -6.25
C CYS A 136 -15.36 -5.20 -4.82
N LEU A 137 -16.32 -4.38 -4.43
CA LEU A 137 -16.96 -4.34 -3.14
C LEU A 137 -18.45 -4.74 -3.21
N GLU A 138 -18.99 -5.28 -4.30
CA GLU A 138 -20.30 -5.96 -4.28
C GLU A 138 -20.18 -7.39 -3.76
#